data_AF-A0A388M0C2-F1
#
_entry.id   AF-A0A388M0C2-F1
#
_cell.length_a   1.000
_cell.length_b   1.000
_cell.length_c   1.000
_cell.angle_alpha   90.00
_cell.angle_beta   90.00
_cell.angle_gamma   90.00
#
_symmetry.space_group_name_H-M   'P 1'
#
loop_
_entity.id
_entity.type
_entity.pdbx_description
1 polymer ?
#
loop_
_entity_poly.entity_id
_entity_poly.type
_entity_poly.pdbx_seq_one_letter_code
_entity_poly.pdbx_strand_id
1 'polypeptide(L)'
;MTQNRVRPRLTLLETPGAVRRVDERLKGIVERHQREVDLLKEMRLKEVNARKESELEVERLKEEMARLEMENRANTRSNLKAKLDEAAGPSSRKEKSRGDEVRSNMKGKCKVVASPVAINDKDAFLRAARRELRGLKKEKVVNICKKEGIEYTTLDPTKEVIAQKRTGKAFEGDDDEPGKGDGTSMLVVTDDGEGSSEGDGRDSTAS
;
A
#
# COMPACT_ATOMS: atom_id res chain seq x y z
N MET A 1 12.07 103.60 2.19
CA MET A 1 12.10 102.53 3.21
C MET A 1 11.29 101.35 2.69
N THR A 2 11.92 100.23 2.37
CA THR A 2 11.27 99.02 1.82
C THR A 2 11.00 98.01 2.93
N GLN A 3 9.73 97.70 3.22
CA GLN A 3 9.38 96.67 4.19
C GLN A 3 9.45 95.28 3.56
N ASN A 4 10.37 94.44 4.05
CA ASN A 4 10.40 93.01 3.75
C ASN A 4 9.40 92.27 4.63
N ARG A 5 8.32 91.75 4.04
CA ARG A 5 7.40 90.82 4.70
C ARG A 5 7.99 89.41 4.66
N VAL A 6 8.54 88.97 5.78
CA VAL A 6 8.98 87.57 5.98
C VAL A 6 7.75 86.71 6.26
N ARG A 7 7.42 85.78 5.35
CA ARG A 7 6.40 84.75 5.61
C ARG A 7 6.97 83.74 6.63
N PRO A 8 6.28 83.45 7.74
CA PRO A 8 6.70 82.40 8.64
C PRO A 8 6.56 81.05 7.92
N ARG A 9 7.65 80.30 7.83
CA ARG A 9 7.63 78.89 7.41
C ARG A 9 7.02 78.09 8.57
N LEU A 10 5.75 77.73 8.45
CA LEU A 10 5.11 76.77 9.35
C LEU A 10 5.69 75.39 9.04
N THR A 11 6.61 74.91 9.88
CA THR A 11 6.94 73.49 9.94
C THR A 11 5.71 72.76 10.48
N LEU A 12 5.19 71.83 9.70
CA LEU A 12 4.06 70.98 10.07
C LEU A 12 4.49 70.15 11.29
N LEU A 13 4.03 70.52 12.48
CA LEU A 13 4.13 69.68 13.67
C LEU A 13 3.36 68.39 13.37
N GLU A 14 4.05 67.26 13.31
CA GLU A 14 3.44 65.95 13.12
C GLU A 14 2.36 65.75 14.18
N THR A 15 1.10 65.73 13.74
CA THR A 15 -0.03 65.50 14.64
C THR A 15 0.09 64.11 15.26
N PRO A 16 0.07 63.95 16.59
CA PRO A 16 0.28 62.67 17.28
C PRO A 16 -0.67 61.55 16.83
N GLY A 17 -1.84 61.90 16.30
CA GLY A 17 -2.80 60.92 15.77
C GLY A 17 -2.38 60.23 14.47
N ALA A 18 -1.50 60.84 13.65
CA ALA A 18 -1.02 60.21 12.42
C ALA A 18 0.03 59.13 12.72
N VAL A 19 0.96 59.41 13.64
CA VAL A 19 2.00 58.48 14.08
C VAL A 19 1.37 57.24 14.73
N ARG A 20 0.41 57.42 15.65
CA ARG A 20 -0.30 56.31 16.32
C ARG A 20 -1.00 55.35 15.35
N ARG A 21 -1.64 55.86 14.29
CA ARG A 21 -2.31 55.01 13.29
C ARG A 21 -1.32 54.21 12.44
N VAL A 22 -0.16 54.80 12.13
CA VAL A 22 0.90 54.09 11.40
C VAL A 22 1.49 52.99 12.28
N ASP A 23 1.69 53.25 13.57
CA ASP A 23 2.18 52.26 14.53
C ASP A 23 1.23 51.06 14.68
N GLU A 24 -0.08 51.30 14.77
CA GLU A 24 -1.09 50.24 14.85
C GLU A 24 -1.13 49.38 13.58
N ARG A 25 -1.04 50.00 12.40
CA ARG A 25 -0.98 49.30 11.12
C ARG A 25 0.29 48.46 11.00
N LEU A 26 1.44 49.01 11.39
CA LEU A 26 2.71 48.31 11.36
C LEU A 26 2.70 47.11 12.32
N LYS A 27 2.18 47.29 13.53
CA LYS A 27 1.98 46.21 14.50
C LYS A 27 1.14 45.07 13.91
N GLY A 28 0.02 45.37 13.27
CA GLY A 28 -0.82 44.36 12.62
C GLY A 28 -0.12 43.60 11.49
N ILE A 29 0.77 44.26 10.74
CA ILE A 29 1.59 43.61 9.70
C ILE A 29 2.61 42.67 10.33
N VAL A 30 3.34 43.12 11.35
CA VAL A 30 4.34 42.30 12.06
C VAL A 30 3.70 41.07 12.67
N GLU A 31 2.54 41.22 13.32
CA GLU A 31 1.85 40.09 13.93
C GLU A 31 1.35 39.06 12.89
N ARG A 32 0.86 39.50 11.73
CA ARG A 32 0.47 38.57 10.65
C ARG A 32 1.67 37.83 10.09
N HIS A 33 2.76 38.56 9.85
CA HIS A 33 3.98 37.96 9.35
C HIS A 33 4.58 36.97 10.35
N GLN A 34 4.55 37.29 11.64
CA GLN A 34 5.01 36.39 12.69
C GLN A 34 4.20 35.08 12.69
N ARG A 35 2.87 35.15 12.59
CA ARG A 35 2.01 33.96 12.49
C ARG A 35 2.33 33.12 11.25
N GLU A 36 2.55 33.76 10.10
CA GLU A 36 2.92 33.07 8.86
C GLU A 36 4.28 32.38 8.99
N VAL A 37 5.27 33.07 9.56
CA VAL A 37 6.60 32.50 9.81
C VAL A 37 6.53 31.30 10.75
N ASP A 38 5.73 31.39 11.81
CA ASP A 38 5.58 30.30 12.78
C ASP A 38 4.87 29.09 12.14
N LEU A 39 3.84 29.32 11.33
CA LEU A 39 3.20 28.26 10.54
C LEU A 39 4.21 27.57 9.60
N LEU A 40 5.04 28.35 8.89
CA LEU A 40 6.07 27.79 7.99
C LEU A 40 7.10 26.96 8.75
N LYS A 41 7.50 27.38 9.95
CA LYS A 41 8.40 26.61 10.82
C LYS A 41 7.75 25.30 11.27
N GLU A 42 6.48 25.35 11.70
CA GLU A 42 5.73 24.16 12.11
C GLU A 42 5.60 23.15 10.97
N MET A 43 5.23 23.63 9.77
CA MET A 43 5.13 22.77 8.58
C MET A 43 6.46 22.11 8.24
N ARG A 44 7.55 22.88 8.25
CA ARG A 44 8.90 22.35 7.98
C ARG A 44 9.34 21.35 9.03
N LEU A 45 9.07 21.62 10.30
CA LEU A 45 9.38 20.69 11.40
C LEU A 45 8.62 19.38 11.24
N LYS A 46 7.32 19.46 10.91
CA LYS A 46 6.48 18.29 10.67
C LYS A 46 6.98 17.45 9.49
N GLU A 47 7.37 18.09 8.39
CA GLU A 47 7.93 17.40 7.21
C GLU A 47 9.22 16.67 7.55
N VAL A 48 10.16 17.33 8.25
CA VAL A 48 11.43 16.73 8.66
C VAL A 48 11.22 15.55 9.61
N ASN A 49 10.30 15.69 10.57
CA ASN A 49 9.97 14.60 11.49
C ASN A 49 9.35 13.41 10.76
N ALA A 50 8.40 13.64 9.86
CA ALA A 50 7.79 12.57 9.07
C ALA A 50 8.83 11.82 8.21
N ARG A 51 9.78 12.55 7.60
CA ARG A 51 10.90 11.92 6.89
C ARG A 51 11.76 11.07 7.83
N LYS A 52 12.18 11.62 8.96
CA LYS A 52 12.99 10.90 9.95
C LYS A 52 12.29 9.62 10.44
N GLU A 53 11.01 9.70 10.77
CA GLU A 53 10.22 8.53 11.19
C GLU A 53 10.15 7.48 10.08
N SER A 54 9.94 7.90 8.83
CA SER A 54 9.92 6.98 7.69
C SER A 54 11.28 6.31 7.44
N GLU A 55 12.38 7.07 7.59
CA GLU A 55 13.74 6.56 7.43
C GLU A 55 14.08 5.55 8.53
N LEU A 56 13.69 5.84 9.78
CA LEU A 56 13.87 4.92 10.91
C LEU A 56 13.09 3.63 10.72
N GLU A 57 11.85 3.68 10.25
CA GLU A 57 11.07 2.45 10.00
C GLU A 57 11.67 1.63 8.85
N VAL A 58 12.16 2.29 7.80
CA VAL A 58 12.88 1.62 6.71
C VAL A 58 14.15 0.94 7.23
N GLU A 59 14.91 1.60 8.10
CA GLU A 59 16.10 1.01 8.72
C GLU A 59 15.75 -0.20 9.60
N ARG A 60 14.72 -0.08 10.44
CA ARG A 60 14.20 -1.17 11.28
C ARG A 60 13.80 -2.38 10.44
N LEU A 61 13.04 -2.16 9.37
CA LEU A 61 12.61 -3.23 8.47
C LEU A 61 13.78 -3.87 7.73
N LYS A 62 14.78 -3.09 7.31
CA LYS A 62 16.02 -3.62 6.71
C LYS A 62 16.77 -4.51 7.68
N GLU A 63 16.86 -4.12 8.96
CA GLU A 63 17.49 -4.93 9.99
C GLU A 63 16.72 -6.24 10.23
N GLU A 64 15.39 -6.19 10.34
CA GLU A 64 14.55 -7.39 10.48
C GLU A 64 14.70 -8.33 9.28
N MET A 65 14.71 -7.79 8.06
CA MET A 65 14.94 -8.55 6.83
C MET A 65 16.33 -9.19 6.82
N ALA A 66 17.38 -8.45 7.18
CA ALA A 66 18.73 -8.99 7.27
C ALA A 66 18.83 -10.11 8.33
N ARG A 67 18.17 -9.95 9.48
CA ARG A 67 18.11 -10.97 10.53
C ARG A 67 17.41 -12.24 10.04
N LEU A 68 16.25 -12.11 9.41
CA LEU A 68 15.51 -13.24 8.84
C LEU A 68 16.28 -13.92 7.71
N GLU A 69 16.95 -13.16 6.85
CA GLU A 69 17.81 -13.74 5.81
C GLU A 69 18.96 -14.55 6.41
N MET A 70 19.61 -14.07 7.47
CA MET A 70 20.67 -14.82 8.16
C MET A 70 20.13 -16.10 8.79
N GLU A 71 18.99 -16.04 9.47
CA GLU A 71 18.34 -17.21 10.06
C GLU A 71 17.93 -18.22 8.97
N ASN A 72 17.35 -17.75 7.88
CA ASN A 72 16.96 -18.59 6.76
C ASN A 72 18.18 -19.21 6.08
N ARG A 73 19.29 -18.47 5.91
CA ARG A 73 20.56 -19.02 5.40
C ARG A 73 21.15 -20.07 6.34
N ALA A 74 21.02 -19.91 7.66
CA ALA A 74 21.44 -20.91 8.62
C ALA A 74 20.58 -22.19 8.53
N ASN A 75 19.26 -22.03 8.39
CA ASN A 75 18.32 -23.15 8.28
C ASN A 75 18.38 -23.86 6.91
N THR A 76 18.69 -23.14 5.83
CA THR A 76 18.81 -23.68 4.47
C THR A 76 20.17 -24.31 4.16
N ARG A 77 21.21 -24.04 4.97
CA ARG A 77 22.45 -24.83 5.02
C ARG A 77 22.19 -26.19 5.66
N SER A 78 21.18 -26.90 5.19
CA SER A 78 20.90 -28.26 5.63
C SER A 78 21.98 -29.19 5.06
N ASN A 79 22.50 -30.04 5.92
CA ASN A 79 23.48 -31.10 5.66
C ASN A 79 22.86 -32.23 4.81
N LEU A 80 21.87 -31.91 3.96
CA LEU A 80 21.14 -32.87 3.13
C LEU A 80 22.07 -33.67 2.24
N LYS A 81 23.11 -33.04 1.68
CA LYS A 81 24.12 -33.77 0.88
C LYS A 81 24.87 -34.80 1.73
N ALA A 82 25.34 -34.43 2.92
CA ALA A 82 26.00 -35.38 3.83
C ALA A 82 25.05 -36.50 4.28
N LYS A 83 23.78 -36.19 4.55
CA LYS A 83 22.75 -37.18 4.90
C LYS A 83 22.40 -38.11 3.74
N LEU A 84 22.41 -37.62 2.50
CA LEU A 84 22.20 -38.44 1.30
C LEU A 84 23.40 -39.34 1.02
N ASP A 85 24.64 -38.85 1.17
CA ASP A 85 25.84 -39.68 1.04
C ASP A 85 25.93 -40.74 2.15
N GLU A 86 25.52 -40.42 3.39
CA GLU A 86 25.48 -41.38 4.49
C GLU A 86 24.38 -42.44 4.30
N ALA A 87 23.19 -42.05 3.82
CA ALA A 87 22.12 -42.98 3.47
C ALA A 87 22.44 -43.82 2.22
N ALA A 88 23.28 -43.29 1.32
CA ALA A 88 23.82 -44.00 0.16
C ALA A 88 25.09 -44.80 0.48
N GLY A 89 25.47 -44.90 1.77
CA GLY A 89 26.52 -45.81 2.25
C GLY A 89 26.33 -47.25 1.74
N PRO A 90 27.41 -48.07 1.72
CA PRO A 90 27.68 -49.07 0.70
C PRO A 90 26.71 -50.28 0.73
N SER A 91 25.49 -50.09 0.24
CA SER A 91 24.52 -51.16 -0.04
C SER A 91 24.81 -51.83 -1.39
N SER A 92 26.04 -52.29 -1.56
CA SER A 92 26.43 -53.17 -2.66
C SER A 92 27.55 -54.10 -2.22
N ARG A 93 27.38 -54.78 -1.08
CA ARG A 93 27.95 -56.11 -0.89
C ARG A 93 26.83 -57.10 -0.70
N LYS A 94 26.54 -57.76 -1.82
CA LYS A 94 25.84 -59.02 -1.95
C LYS A 94 26.44 -60.03 -0.97
N GLU A 95 25.81 -60.24 0.18
CA GLU A 95 25.87 -61.52 0.86
C GLU A 95 24.59 -61.82 1.64
N LYS A 96 24.18 -63.07 1.51
CA LYS A 96 22.90 -63.64 1.92
C LYS A 96 22.79 -63.64 3.45
N SER A 97 21.71 -63.08 4.00
CA SER A 97 21.05 -63.67 5.16
C SER A 97 19.64 -63.12 5.33
N ARG A 98 18.77 -64.06 5.69
CA ARG A 98 17.34 -63.95 5.94
C ARG A 98 17.08 -63.06 7.16
N GLY A 99 15.93 -62.39 7.18
CA GLY A 99 15.27 -62.07 8.45
C GLY A 99 14.59 -60.70 8.51
N ASP A 100 13.27 -60.77 8.50
CA ASP A 100 12.33 -59.96 9.29
C ASP A 100 11.87 -58.60 8.76
N GLU A 101 10.61 -58.62 8.29
CA GLU A 101 9.75 -57.46 8.10
C GLU A 101 9.11 -57.06 9.44
N VAL A 102 9.33 -55.86 9.98
CA VAL A 102 8.29 -55.12 10.73
C VAL A 102 8.50 -53.59 10.65
N ARG A 103 7.73 -52.97 9.75
CA ARG A 103 6.84 -51.80 9.94
C ARG A 103 7.21 -50.65 10.91
N SER A 104 7.35 -49.48 10.29
CA SER A 104 6.47 -48.29 10.43
C SER A 104 6.65 -47.23 11.54
N ASN A 105 6.73 -45.98 11.05
CA ASN A 105 6.07 -44.77 11.55
C ASN A 105 6.49 -44.17 12.90
N MET A 106 7.58 -43.40 12.91
CA MET A 106 7.73 -42.29 13.87
C MET A 106 7.11 -41.01 13.30
N LYS A 107 5.85 -40.80 13.66
CA LYS A 107 5.06 -39.58 13.46
C LYS A 107 5.58 -38.49 14.41
N GLY A 108 6.59 -37.74 13.98
CA GLY A 108 7.06 -36.54 14.67
C GLY A 108 6.06 -35.39 14.50
N LYS A 109 5.14 -35.23 15.47
CA LYS A 109 4.33 -34.00 15.62
C LYS A 109 5.29 -32.84 15.89
N CYS A 110 5.57 -32.03 14.87
CA CYS A 110 6.19 -30.73 15.08
C CYS A 110 5.10 -29.76 15.56
N LYS A 111 5.41 -29.11 16.68
CA LYS A 111 4.59 -28.14 17.41
C LYS A 111 4.33 -26.95 16.49
N VAL A 112 3.07 -26.76 16.08
CA VAL A 112 2.64 -25.55 15.35
C VAL A 112 2.67 -24.39 16.34
N VAL A 113 3.72 -23.59 16.23
CA VAL A 113 3.78 -22.23 16.78
C VAL A 113 2.83 -21.39 15.94
N ALA A 114 1.82 -20.80 16.57
CA ALA A 114 0.80 -20.01 15.92
C ALA A 114 1.36 -18.67 15.43
N SER A 115 1.55 -18.53 14.11
CA SER A 115 1.62 -17.30 13.27
C SER A 115 2.29 -17.65 11.92
N PRO A 116 1.98 -17.10 10.72
CA PRO A 116 0.79 -16.47 10.13
C PRO A 116 0.18 -17.42 9.06
N VAL A 117 -0.39 -18.54 9.52
CA VAL A 117 -0.75 -19.70 8.67
C VAL A 117 -1.68 -19.33 7.51
N ALA A 118 -2.61 -18.39 7.71
CA ALA A 118 -3.57 -17.99 6.68
C ALA A 118 -2.94 -17.37 5.43
N ILE A 119 -1.82 -16.64 5.54
CA ILE A 119 -1.14 -16.04 4.37
C ILE A 119 -0.41 -17.12 3.58
N ASN A 120 0.26 -18.05 4.27
CA ASN A 120 0.93 -19.17 3.63
C ASN A 120 -0.05 -20.13 2.95
N ASP A 121 -1.23 -20.33 3.55
CA ASP A 121 -2.30 -21.14 2.96
C ASP A 121 -2.93 -20.45 1.73
N LYS A 122 -3.16 -19.13 1.79
CA LYS A 122 -3.59 -18.31 0.64
C LYS A 122 -2.58 -18.36 -0.50
N ASP A 123 -1.29 -18.21 -0.22
CA ASP A 123 -0.23 -18.28 -1.23
C ASP A 123 -0.06 -19.71 -1.79
N ALA A 124 -0.20 -20.74 -0.95
CA ALA A 124 -0.19 -22.13 -1.39
C ALA A 124 -1.35 -22.41 -2.37
N PHE A 125 -2.53 -21.86 -2.09
CA PHE A 125 -3.71 -21.99 -2.95
C PHE A 125 -3.56 -21.21 -4.27
N LEU A 126 -3.05 -19.97 -4.22
CA LEU A 126 -2.71 -19.20 -5.42
C LEU A 126 -1.73 -19.95 -6.32
N ARG A 127 -0.69 -20.55 -5.73
CA ARG A 127 0.29 -21.36 -6.48
C ARG A 127 -0.33 -22.62 -7.07
N ALA A 128 -1.25 -23.28 -6.36
CA ALA A 128 -1.97 -24.43 -6.86
C ALA A 128 -2.87 -24.05 -8.06
N ALA A 129 -3.64 -22.96 -7.94
CA ALA A 129 -4.48 -22.45 -9.01
C ALA A 129 -3.65 -22.03 -10.24
N ARG A 130 -2.52 -21.35 -10.05
CA ARG A 130 -1.58 -21.01 -11.14
C ARG A 130 -1.03 -22.26 -11.84
N ARG A 131 -0.70 -23.33 -11.08
CA ARG A 131 -0.21 -24.60 -11.64
C ARG A 131 -1.27 -25.29 -12.49
N GLU A 132 -2.52 -25.30 -12.02
CA GLU A 132 -3.66 -25.86 -12.75
C GLU A 132 -3.86 -25.16 -14.11
N LEU A 133 -3.73 -23.83 -14.13
CA LEU A 133 -3.95 -23.02 -15.33
C LEU A 133 -2.75 -22.98 -16.29
N ARG A 134 -1.53 -23.26 -15.80
CA ARG A 134 -0.29 -23.26 -16.61
C ARG A 134 -0.31 -24.34 -17.70
N GLY A 135 -0.95 -25.48 -17.43
CA GLY A 135 -1.03 -26.62 -18.37
C GLY A 135 -2.19 -26.58 -19.37
N LEU A 136 -3.07 -25.57 -19.31
CA LEU A 136 -4.28 -25.53 -20.12
C LEU A 136 -4.07 -24.78 -21.44
N LYS A 137 -4.60 -25.37 -22.53
CA LYS A 137 -4.68 -24.73 -23.85
C LYS A 137 -5.70 -23.57 -23.83
N LYS A 138 -5.54 -22.61 -24.75
CA LYS A 138 -6.38 -21.40 -24.88
C LYS A 138 -7.88 -21.69 -24.81
N GLU A 139 -8.36 -22.72 -25.49
CA GLU A 139 -9.78 -23.12 -25.50
C GLU A 139 -10.32 -23.44 -24.11
N LYS A 140 -9.54 -24.16 -23.29
CA LYS A 140 -9.92 -24.51 -21.92
C LYS A 140 -9.91 -23.29 -21.01
N VAL A 141 -8.95 -22.39 -21.20
CA VAL A 141 -8.89 -21.12 -20.47
C VAL A 141 -10.13 -20.27 -20.79
N VAL A 142 -10.48 -20.11 -22.07
CA VAL A 142 -11.69 -19.38 -22.50
C VAL A 142 -12.97 -20.00 -21.92
N ASN A 143 -13.06 -21.34 -21.84
CA ASN A 143 -14.20 -22.01 -21.22
C ASN A 143 -14.29 -21.75 -19.70
N ILE A 144 -13.15 -21.68 -19.00
CA ILE A 144 -13.09 -21.31 -17.58
C ILE A 144 -13.49 -19.84 -17.40
N CYS A 145 -13.01 -18.94 -18.26
CA CYS A 145 -13.37 -17.52 -18.26
C CYS A 145 -14.88 -17.32 -18.38
N LYS A 146 -15.53 -18.03 -19.31
CA LYS A 146 -16.99 -18.00 -19.48
C LYS A 146 -17.74 -18.51 -18.25
N LYS A 147 -17.24 -19.55 -17.59
CA LYS A 147 -17.86 -20.13 -16.38
C LYS A 147 -17.69 -19.23 -15.15
N GLU A 148 -16.54 -18.59 -15.04
CA GLU A 148 -16.20 -17.71 -13.92
C GLU A 148 -16.55 -16.24 -14.20
N GLY A 149 -17.13 -15.91 -15.36
CA GLY A 149 -17.54 -14.55 -15.73
C GLY A 149 -16.38 -13.56 -15.90
N ILE A 150 -15.20 -14.03 -16.32
CA ILE A 150 -14.01 -13.19 -16.52
C ILE A 150 -13.85 -12.89 -18.02
N GLU A 151 -13.58 -11.63 -18.35
CA GLU A 151 -13.30 -11.24 -19.74
C GLU A 151 -11.93 -11.79 -20.19
N TYR A 152 -11.93 -12.48 -21.33
CA TYR A 152 -10.71 -13.04 -21.91
C TYR A 152 -9.97 -11.94 -22.68
N THR A 153 -8.84 -11.47 -22.16
CA THR A 153 -8.00 -10.46 -22.82
C THR A 153 -6.75 -11.11 -23.40
N THR A 154 -5.84 -11.56 -22.55
CA THR A 154 -4.59 -12.25 -22.90
C THR A 154 -4.37 -13.42 -21.96
N LEU A 155 -3.76 -14.51 -22.46
CA LEU A 155 -3.73 -15.79 -21.75
C LEU A 155 -3.16 -15.69 -20.33
N ASP A 156 -2.06 -14.97 -20.14
CA ASP A 156 -1.36 -14.97 -18.86
C ASP A 156 -2.02 -14.05 -17.81
N PRO A 157 -2.44 -12.81 -18.15
CA PRO A 157 -3.24 -11.98 -17.25
C PRO A 157 -4.58 -12.61 -16.88
N THR A 158 -5.27 -13.24 -17.83
CA THR A 158 -6.55 -13.89 -17.54
C THR A 158 -6.39 -15.11 -16.63
N LYS A 159 -5.30 -15.89 -16.75
CA LYS A 159 -5.00 -16.98 -15.81
C LYS A 159 -4.71 -16.47 -14.40
N GLU A 160 -4.04 -15.32 -14.30
CA GLU A 160 -3.77 -14.70 -12.99
C GLU A 160 -5.06 -14.22 -12.32
N VAL A 161 -5.97 -13.58 -13.07
CA VAL A 161 -7.29 -13.15 -12.55
C VAL A 161 -8.13 -14.34 -12.09
N ILE A 162 -8.11 -15.47 -12.82
CA ILE A 162 -8.77 -16.71 -12.39
C ILE A 162 -8.16 -17.24 -11.08
N ALA A 163 -6.83 -17.28 -10.98
CA ALA A 163 -6.17 -17.77 -9.76
C ALA A 163 -6.50 -16.90 -8.54
N GLN A 164 -6.54 -15.59 -8.72
CA GLN A 164 -6.93 -14.65 -7.68
C GLN A 164 -8.41 -14.81 -7.31
N LYS A 165 -9.32 -14.91 -8.30
CA LYS A 165 -10.75 -15.12 -8.04
C LYS A 165 -11.03 -16.42 -7.29
N ARG A 166 -10.35 -17.51 -7.65
CA ARG A 166 -10.46 -18.80 -6.94
C ARG A 166 -9.95 -18.72 -5.51
N THR A 167 -8.90 -17.94 -5.27
CA THR A 167 -8.33 -17.75 -3.93
C THR A 167 -9.22 -16.84 -3.08
N GLY A 168 -9.73 -15.76 -3.65
CA GLY A 168 -10.75 -14.91 -3.02
C GLY A 168 -11.95 -15.75 -2.60
N LYS A 169 -12.55 -16.50 -3.52
CA LYS A 169 -13.69 -17.39 -3.20
C LYS A 169 -13.40 -18.44 -2.11
N ALA A 170 -12.16 -18.91 -1.98
CA ALA A 170 -11.79 -19.92 -0.99
C ALA A 170 -11.47 -19.34 0.40
N PHE A 171 -11.18 -18.04 0.52
CA PHE A 171 -10.73 -17.42 1.77
C PHE A 171 -11.46 -16.13 2.18
N GLU A 172 -12.25 -15.54 1.29
CA GLU A 172 -13.21 -14.46 1.51
C GLU A 172 -14.58 -15.07 1.15
N GLY A 173 -15.32 -15.49 2.17
CA GLY A 173 -16.58 -16.21 1.99
C GLY A 173 -17.67 -15.37 1.32
N ASP A 174 -18.37 -16.01 0.39
CA ASP A 174 -19.75 -15.80 -0.08
C ASP A 174 -20.42 -14.42 0.12
N ASP A 175 -20.19 -13.50 -0.82
CA ASP A 175 -21.15 -12.44 -1.17
C ASP A 175 -21.39 -12.48 -2.69
N ASP A 176 -22.10 -13.51 -3.17
CA ASP A 176 -22.79 -13.50 -4.47
C ASP A 176 -23.73 -14.73 -4.54
N GLU A 177 -24.95 -14.59 -4.00
CA GLU A 177 -26.07 -15.53 -4.24
C GLU A 177 -27.08 -14.86 -5.18
N PRO A 178 -27.41 -15.45 -6.34
CA PRO A 178 -28.43 -14.95 -7.25
C PRO A 178 -29.77 -15.66 -7.01
N GLY A 179 -30.75 -15.01 -6.36
CA GLY A 179 -32.08 -15.62 -6.22
C GLY A 179 -33.16 -14.86 -5.44
N LYS A 180 -33.97 -14.06 -6.16
CA LYS A 180 -35.45 -14.03 -6.10
C LYS A 180 -36.15 -13.85 -4.72
N GLY A 181 -36.65 -12.63 -4.47
CA GLY A 181 -37.99 -12.39 -3.89
C GLY A 181 -38.10 -11.89 -2.44
N ASP A 182 -38.80 -10.75 -2.31
CA ASP A 182 -39.56 -10.24 -1.14
C ASP A 182 -38.78 -9.59 0.03
N GLY A 183 -39.23 -8.39 0.43
CA GLY A 183 -38.98 -7.87 1.79
C GLY A 183 -38.32 -6.50 1.95
N THR A 184 -38.88 -5.45 1.35
CA THR A 184 -39.12 -4.12 1.98
C THR A 184 -38.07 -3.52 2.95
N SER A 185 -37.38 -2.45 2.54
CA SER A 185 -37.53 -1.13 3.20
C SER A 185 -36.99 0.04 2.35
N MET A 186 -37.94 0.84 1.85
CA MET A 186 -37.91 2.30 1.71
C MET A 186 -36.57 3.03 1.98
N LEU A 187 -36.06 3.70 0.94
CA LEU A 187 -36.01 5.17 0.97
C LEU A 187 -36.19 5.71 -0.46
N VAL A 188 -37.36 6.26 -0.72
CA VAL A 188 -37.63 7.13 -1.87
C VAL A 188 -37.09 8.51 -1.53
N VAL A 189 -36.14 9.02 -2.30
CA VAL A 189 -36.03 10.45 -2.61
C VAL A 189 -35.62 10.57 -4.08
N THR A 190 -36.61 10.72 -4.94
CA THR A 190 -36.48 11.39 -6.23
C THR A 190 -36.41 12.90 -5.98
N ASP A 191 -35.41 13.57 -6.53
CA ASP A 191 -35.53 14.97 -6.97
C ASP A 191 -34.67 15.14 -8.22
N ASP A 192 -35.36 15.14 -9.36
CA ASP A 192 -34.85 15.50 -10.68
C ASP A 192 -34.67 17.02 -10.75
N GLY A 193 -33.47 17.47 -11.13
CA GLY A 193 -33.19 18.89 -11.37
C GLY A 193 -32.12 19.07 -12.44
N GLU A 194 -32.53 18.98 -13.71
CA GLU A 194 -31.75 19.44 -14.87
C GLU A 194 -31.58 20.97 -14.89
N GLY A 195 -30.46 21.45 -15.45
CA GLY A 195 -30.26 22.86 -15.85
C GLY A 195 -28.78 23.25 -15.82
N SER A 196 -28.01 23.06 -16.90
CA SER A 196 -27.84 23.93 -18.09
C SER A 196 -26.63 24.88 -18.00
N SER A 197 -25.64 24.57 -18.86
CA SER A 197 -24.76 25.44 -19.68
C SER A 197 -24.14 26.75 -19.15
N GLU A 198 -22.82 26.89 -19.41
CA GLU A 198 -22.10 27.96 -20.17
C GLU A 198 -20.64 28.03 -19.63
N GLY A 199 -19.58 27.82 -20.44
CA GLY A 199 -18.96 28.79 -21.39
C GLY A 199 -18.09 29.78 -20.59
N ASP A 200 -16.76 29.91 -20.70
CA ASP A 200 -15.85 30.19 -21.82
C ASP A 200 -14.41 29.99 -21.25
N GLY A 201 -13.40 29.48 -21.96
CA GLY A 201 -12.88 30.02 -23.20
C GLY A 201 -11.84 31.11 -22.93
N ARG A 202 -10.55 30.75 -22.80
CA ARG A 202 -9.38 31.57 -23.23
C ARG A 202 -8.06 30.80 -23.10
N ASP A 203 -7.65 30.29 -24.25
CA ASP A 203 -6.29 29.93 -24.60
C ASP A 203 -5.58 31.19 -25.12
N SER A 204 -4.33 31.42 -24.73
CA SER A 204 -3.42 32.38 -25.39
C SER A 204 -1.99 32.13 -24.94
N THR A 205 -1.28 31.36 -25.76
CA THR A 205 0.17 31.38 -25.87
C THR A 205 0.56 31.88 -27.27
N ALA A 206 1.76 32.45 -27.36
CA ALA A 206 2.54 32.80 -28.54
C ALA A 206 2.17 34.08 -29.34
N SER A 207 2.93 35.16 -29.08
CA SER A 207 3.86 35.77 -30.06
C SER A 207 4.86 36.66 -29.33
#